data_AF-A0A2P5W8V8-F1
#
_entry.id   AF-A0A2P5W8V8-F1
#
_cell.length_a   1.000
_cell.length_b   1.000
_cell.length_c   1.000
_cell.angle_alpha   90.00
_cell.angle_beta   90.00
_cell.angle_gamma   90.00
#
_symmetry.space_group_name_H-M   'P 1'
#
loop_
_entity.id
_entity.type
_entity.pdbx_description
1 polymer ?
#
loop_
_entity_poly.entity_id
_entity_poly.type
_entity_poly.pdbx_seq_one_letter_code
_entity_poly.pdbx_strand_id
1 'polypeptide(L)'
;MEGCLAVNACGKSGGLVMMWKEGTNFEVKSYSSNHIDSLIRVENDNPIRFTGFYGNADPTKRKSSWDMLRRAGSLVKEKWIIGGDFNAILDNSEKEGGRRKPQALMDEFCEATAMIKERLDRFLISASDVESFPFTETKVIRQSNSDHNAIVLDTKGRKLREEQRDSRLMFRYDICWAKELEAKNIIKNAWKMDTEDIMDKLEKVGHDLGAWQFKRYKRMRRQIDALKSNINRLIDKPVEVENTKDICEAAREYFQNLFESTLHMDETLNLDYIDTCIS
;
A
#
# COMPACT_ATOMS: atom_id res chain seq x y z
N MET A 1 -4.05 -19.35 2.00
CA MET A 1 -3.39 -19.15 0.70
C MET A 1 -3.99 -17.89 0.04
N GLU A 2 -3.17 -16.91 -0.33
CA GLU A 2 -3.62 -15.68 -1.03
C GLU A 2 -4.11 -16.00 -2.45
N GLY A 3 -5.08 -15.24 -2.96
CA GLY A 3 -5.56 -15.37 -4.34
C GLY A 3 -4.84 -14.39 -5.27
N CYS A 4 -4.51 -14.82 -6.48
CA CYS A 4 -3.86 -13.96 -7.46
C CYS A 4 -4.25 -14.29 -8.91
N LEU A 5 -4.15 -13.28 -9.78
CA LEU A 5 -4.19 -13.41 -11.23
C LEU A 5 -2.99 -12.67 -11.82
N ALA A 6 -2.23 -13.35 -12.67
CA ALA A 6 -1.12 -12.78 -13.41
C ALA A 6 -1.40 -12.84 -14.91
N VAL A 7 -1.20 -11.71 -15.58
CA VAL A 7 -1.15 -11.60 -17.04
C VAL A 7 0.31 -11.42 -17.43
N ASN A 8 0.82 -12.30 -18.28
CA ASN A 8 2.23 -12.32 -18.66
C ASN A 8 2.64 -11.06 -19.43
N ALA A 9 3.88 -10.63 -19.23
CA ALA A 9 4.52 -9.63 -20.06
C ALA A 9 4.80 -10.18 -21.47
N CYS A 10 4.87 -9.29 -22.46
CA CYS A 10 5.33 -9.62 -23.81
C CYS A 10 6.78 -9.13 -23.96
N GLY A 11 7.75 -10.03 -23.83
CA GLY A 11 9.17 -9.66 -23.79
C GLY A 11 9.51 -8.88 -22.52
N LYS A 12 10.10 -7.68 -22.66
CA LYS A 12 10.49 -6.81 -21.54
C LYS A 12 9.40 -5.79 -21.13
N SER A 13 8.20 -5.87 -21.72
CA SER A 13 7.17 -4.84 -21.54
C SER A 13 5.81 -5.44 -21.19
N GLY A 14 5.07 -4.70 -20.37
CA GLY A 14 3.77 -5.09 -19.85
C GLY A 14 3.88 -6.07 -18.70
N GLY A 15 2.84 -6.87 -18.52
CA GLY A 15 2.65 -7.71 -17.35
C GLY A 15 1.79 -7.01 -16.31
N LEU A 16 0.81 -7.72 -15.80
CA LEU A 16 -0.11 -7.21 -14.78
C LEU A 16 -0.33 -8.31 -13.75
N VAL A 17 -0.35 -7.93 -12.48
CA VAL A 17 -0.73 -8.83 -11.40
C VAL A 17 -1.78 -8.15 -10.54
N MET A 18 -2.83 -8.91 -10.23
CA MET A 18 -3.82 -8.54 -9.22
C MET A 18 -3.82 -9.60 -8.13
N MET A 19 -3.67 -9.16 -6.88
CA MET A 19 -3.65 -10.04 -5.70
C MET A 19 -4.77 -9.64 -4.75
N TRP A 20 -5.33 -10.62 -4.06
CA TRP A 20 -6.35 -10.40 -3.05
C TRP A 20 -6.18 -11.34 -1.86
N LYS A 21 -6.63 -10.87 -0.70
CA LYS A 21 -6.54 -11.61 0.54
C LYS A 21 -7.50 -12.81 0.53
N GLU A 22 -7.07 -13.92 1.12
CA GLU A 22 -7.90 -15.08 1.38
C GLU A 22 -9.20 -14.69 2.13
N GLY A 23 -10.32 -15.31 1.74
CA GLY A 23 -11.65 -14.99 2.26
C GLY A 23 -12.30 -13.75 1.62
N THR A 24 -11.60 -13.00 0.76
CA THR A 24 -12.23 -11.94 -0.04
C THR A 24 -13.12 -12.56 -1.11
N ASN A 25 -14.39 -12.15 -1.17
CA ASN A 25 -15.28 -12.55 -2.25
C ASN A 25 -14.93 -11.74 -3.52
N PHE A 26 -14.08 -12.33 -4.35
CA PHE A 26 -13.43 -11.70 -5.47
C PHE A 26 -13.71 -12.47 -6.76
N GLU A 27 -14.23 -11.80 -7.77
CA GLU A 27 -14.57 -12.40 -9.06
C GLU A 27 -13.88 -11.64 -10.20
N VAL A 28 -13.03 -12.33 -10.97
CA VAL A 28 -12.44 -11.76 -12.20
C VAL A 28 -13.51 -11.71 -13.29
N LYS A 29 -13.67 -10.55 -13.93
CA LYS A 29 -14.67 -10.31 -14.97
C LYS A 29 -14.08 -10.30 -16.37
N SER A 30 -12.93 -9.66 -16.53
CA SER A 30 -12.17 -9.68 -17.79
C SER A 30 -10.71 -9.31 -17.52
N TYR A 31 -9.83 -9.63 -18.45
CA TYR A 31 -8.43 -9.19 -18.39
C TYR A 31 -7.85 -9.08 -19.80
N SER A 32 -6.79 -8.30 -19.93
CA SER A 32 -5.97 -8.15 -21.13
C SER A 32 -4.53 -7.79 -20.72
N SER A 33 -3.66 -7.56 -21.70
CA SER A 33 -2.32 -6.98 -21.45
C SER A 33 -2.33 -5.60 -20.78
N ASN A 34 -3.48 -4.91 -20.79
CA ASN A 34 -3.62 -3.52 -20.35
C ASN A 34 -4.61 -3.35 -19.19
N HIS A 35 -5.31 -4.40 -18.78
CA HIS A 35 -6.19 -4.33 -17.62
C HIS A 35 -6.46 -5.69 -16.98
N ILE A 36 -6.81 -5.67 -15.70
CA ILE A 36 -7.50 -6.76 -15.01
C ILE A 36 -8.71 -6.14 -14.34
N ASP A 37 -9.90 -6.62 -14.69
CA ASP A 37 -11.17 -6.11 -14.19
C ASP A 37 -11.87 -7.15 -13.32
N SER A 38 -12.41 -6.70 -12.20
CA SER A 38 -12.89 -7.56 -11.13
C SER A 38 -14.09 -6.97 -10.40
N LEU A 39 -14.89 -7.86 -9.81
CA LEU A 39 -16.01 -7.54 -8.95
C LEU A 39 -15.70 -8.04 -7.54
N ILE A 40 -15.70 -7.12 -6.58
CA ILE A 40 -15.43 -7.38 -5.17
C ILE A 40 -16.75 -7.28 -4.43
N ARG A 41 -17.19 -8.36 -3.80
CA ARG A 41 -18.41 -8.37 -2.98
C ARG A 41 -18.03 -8.12 -1.53
N VAL A 42 -18.56 -7.05 -0.97
CA VAL A 42 -18.32 -6.65 0.41
C VAL A 42 -19.52 -7.11 1.24
N GLU A 43 -19.27 -7.71 2.40
CA GLU A 43 -20.36 -8.09 3.32
C GLU A 43 -21.14 -6.85 3.75
N ASN A 44 -22.46 -6.91 3.62
CA ASN A 44 -23.41 -5.85 4.00
C ASN A 44 -23.22 -4.49 3.27
N ASP A 45 -22.54 -4.45 2.12
CA ASP A 45 -22.43 -3.26 1.27
C ASP A 45 -22.63 -3.65 -0.20
N ASN A 46 -22.81 -2.65 -1.05
CA ASN A 46 -22.90 -2.84 -2.49
C ASN A 46 -21.56 -3.37 -3.04
N PRO A 47 -21.58 -4.29 -4.02
CA PRO A 47 -20.37 -4.72 -4.69
C PRO A 47 -19.61 -3.54 -5.30
N ILE A 48 -18.28 -3.67 -5.33
CA ILE A 48 -17.36 -2.69 -5.92
C ILE A 48 -16.76 -3.32 -7.17
N ARG A 49 -16.82 -2.61 -8.29
CA ARG A 49 -16.05 -2.94 -9.48
C ARG A 49 -14.65 -2.35 -9.33
N PHE A 50 -13.62 -3.18 -9.43
CA PHE A 50 -12.24 -2.73 -9.41
C PHE A 50 -11.51 -3.12 -10.69
N THR A 51 -10.94 -2.13 -11.37
CA THR A 51 -10.13 -2.34 -12.58
C THR A 51 -8.69 -1.89 -12.33
N GLY A 52 -7.78 -2.85 -12.32
CA GLY A 52 -6.34 -2.59 -12.41
C GLY A 52 -5.99 -2.24 -13.86
N PHE A 53 -5.43 -1.05 -14.11
CA PHE A 53 -5.21 -0.54 -15.45
C PHE A 53 -3.74 -0.23 -15.71
N TYR A 54 -3.28 -0.59 -16.92
CA TYR A 54 -1.94 -0.27 -17.42
C TYR A 54 -2.06 0.35 -18.80
N GLY A 55 -2.04 1.68 -18.82
CA GLY A 55 -2.15 2.52 -20.02
C GLY A 55 -0.93 2.35 -20.92
N ASN A 56 -1.14 2.47 -22.24
CA ASN A 56 -0.05 2.28 -23.19
C ASN A 56 0.97 3.43 -23.12
N ALA A 57 2.25 3.10 -22.99
CA ALA A 57 3.32 4.10 -23.00
C ALA A 57 3.33 4.90 -24.32
N ASP A 58 3.00 4.25 -25.45
CA ASP A 58 2.90 4.87 -26.78
C ASP A 58 1.60 5.68 -26.91
N PRO A 59 1.68 7.03 -27.04
CA PRO A 59 0.51 7.89 -27.15
C PRO A 59 -0.43 7.53 -28.31
N THR A 60 0.12 7.01 -29.41
CA THR A 60 -0.69 6.65 -30.60
C THR A 60 -1.62 5.47 -30.33
N LYS A 61 -1.31 4.66 -29.32
CA LYS A 61 -2.07 3.47 -28.94
C LYS A 61 -3.01 3.70 -27.74
N ARG A 62 -2.87 4.83 -27.04
CA ARG A 62 -3.66 5.15 -25.83
C ARG A 62 -5.15 5.31 -26.11
N LYS A 63 -5.51 5.79 -27.30
CA LYS A 63 -6.92 5.92 -27.72
C LYS A 63 -7.70 4.63 -27.51
N SER A 64 -7.12 3.49 -27.86
CA SER A 64 -7.73 2.17 -27.65
C SER A 64 -7.95 1.84 -26.16
N SER A 65 -7.03 2.27 -25.29
CA SER A 65 -7.12 2.11 -23.84
C SER A 65 -8.22 3.01 -23.25
N TRP A 66 -8.35 4.25 -23.74
CA TRP A 66 -9.43 5.18 -23.37
C TRP A 66 -10.80 4.72 -23.84
N ASP A 67 -10.89 4.20 -25.06
CA ASP A 67 -12.13 3.63 -25.60
C ASP A 67 -12.60 2.43 -24.77
N MET A 68 -11.66 1.63 -24.25
CA MET A 68 -11.99 0.54 -23.34
C MET A 68 -12.56 1.07 -22.02
N LEU A 69 -11.93 2.07 -21.40
CA LEU A 69 -12.45 2.70 -20.18
C LEU A 69 -13.84 3.32 -20.40
N ARG A 70 -14.05 4.03 -21.51
CA ARG A 70 -15.37 4.59 -21.88
C ARG A 70 -16.44 3.51 -21.99
N ARG A 71 -16.15 2.42 -22.70
CA ARG A 71 -17.08 1.29 -22.84
C ARG A 71 -17.36 0.63 -21.50
N ALA A 72 -16.32 0.37 -20.70
CA ALA A 72 -16.47 -0.19 -19.37
C ALA A 72 -17.35 0.71 -18.48
N GLY A 73 -17.07 2.01 -18.44
CA GLY A 73 -17.86 2.98 -17.66
C GLY A 73 -19.33 3.04 -18.07
N SER A 74 -19.64 2.84 -19.35
CA SER A 74 -21.04 2.79 -19.82
C SER A 74 -21.79 1.51 -19.40
N LEU A 75 -21.06 0.45 -19.02
CA LEU A 75 -21.62 -0.87 -18.72
C LEU A 75 -21.62 -1.21 -17.23
N VAL A 76 -20.69 -0.63 -16.46
CA VAL A 76 -20.57 -0.87 -15.02
C VAL A 76 -21.74 -0.21 -14.31
N LYS A 77 -22.43 -1.00 -13.46
CA LYS A 77 -23.58 -0.53 -12.67
C LYS A 77 -23.23 -0.40 -11.19
N GLU A 78 -22.16 -1.05 -10.78
CA GLU A 78 -21.61 -1.03 -9.45
C GLU A 78 -20.73 0.20 -9.21
N LYS A 79 -20.37 0.46 -7.95
CA LYS A 79 -19.38 1.49 -7.63
C LYS A 79 -18.07 1.16 -8.34
N TRP A 80 -17.58 2.05 -9.20
CA TRP A 80 -16.41 1.75 -10.05
C TRP A 80 -15.15 2.48 -9.60
N ILE A 81 -14.12 1.70 -9.28
CA ILE A 81 -12.77 2.17 -8.95
C ILE A 81 -11.79 1.64 -10.00
N ILE A 82 -10.98 2.51 -10.56
CA ILE A 82 -9.92 2.17 -11.50
C ILE A 82 -8.59 2.57 -10.84
N GLY A 83 -7.60 1.70 -10.83
CA GLY A 83 -6.30 1.99 -10.23
C GLY A 83 -5.15 1.50 -11.11
N GLY A 84 -4.08 2.27 -11.19
CA GLY A 84 -2.84 1.84 -11.83
C GLY A 84 -2.12 2.97 -12.56
N ASP A 85 -1.25 2.59 -13.50
CA ASP A 85 -0.44 3.50 -14.29
C ASP A 85 -1.18 3.85 -15.59
N PHE A 86 -1.60 5.11 -15.72
CA PHE A 86 -2.31 5.60 -16.90
C PHE A 86 -1.35 5.99 -18.03
N ASN A 87 -0.05 6.12 -17.74
CA ASN A 87 0.96 6.64 -18.64
C ASN A 87 0.65 8.04 -19.22
N ALA A 88 -0.34 8.75 -18.69
CA ALA A 88 -0.84 10.03 -19.19
C ALA A 88 -0.82 11.11 -18.12
N ILE A 89 -0.52 12.33 -18.57
CA ILE A 89 -0.52 13.56 -17.77
C ILE A 89 -1.70 14.43 -18.24
N LEU A 90 -2.31 15.19 -17.33
CA LEU A 90 -3.40 16.13 -17.63
C LEU A 90 -2.85 17.53 -17.96
N ASP A 91 -1.66 17.86 -17.49
CA ASP A 91 -1.02 19.14 -17.77
C ASP A 91 0.50 19.02 -17.97
N ASN A 92 1.09 19.93 -18.75
CA ASN A 92 2.54 19.98 -18.96
C ASN A 92 3.34 20.35 -17.70
N SER A 93 2.72 21.01 -16.74
CA SER A 93 3.29 21.31 -15.41
C SER A 93 3.52 20.04 -14.58
N GLU A 94 2.88 18.91 -14.92
CA GLU A 94 3.14 17.62 -14.27
C GLU A 94 4.51 17.02 -14.64
N LYS A 95 5.19 17.61 -15.63
CA LYS A 95 6.43 17.08 -16.17
C LYS A 95 7.63 17.86 -15.66
N GLU A 96 8.48 17.21 -14.87
CA GLU A 96 9.79 17.74 -14.51
C GLU A 96 10.81 17.41 -15.62
N GLY A 97 11.11 18.41 -16.47
CA GLY A 97 12.09 18.31 -17.56
C GLY A 97 11.56 17.66 -18.87
N GLY A 98 12.36 17.67 -19.94
CA GLY A 98 11.99 17.07 -21.25
C GLY A 98 10.95 17.84 -22.08
N ARG A 99 10.58 17.30 -23.26
CA ARG A 99 9.68 17.98 -24.22
C ARG A 99 8.24 18.05 -23.71
N ARG A 100 7.61 19.23 -23.82
CA ARG A 100 6.18 19.45 -23.57
C ARG A 100 5.32 18.51 -24.44
N LYS A 101 4.29 17.92 -23.84
CA LYS A 101 3.26 17.13 -24.51
C LYS A 101 2.24 18.06 -25.20
N PRO A 102 1.71 17.68 -26.37
CA PRO A 102 0.62 18.41 -27.03
C PRO A 102 -0.65 18.49 -26.18
N GLN A 103 -1.32 19.64 -26.20
CA GLN A 103 -2.57 19.89 -25.45
C GLN A 103 -3.67 18.87 -25.80
N ALA A 104 -3.83 18.54 -27.08
CA ALA A 104 -4.85 17.60 -27.55
C ALA A 104 -4.78 16.20 -26.89
N LEU A 105 -3.58 15.70 -26.53
CA LEU A 105 -3.45 14.41 -25.85
C LEU A 105 -3.92 14.46 -24.39
N MET A 106 -3.80 15.64 -23.78
CA MET A 106 -4.24 15.89 -22.41
C MET A 106 -5.75 16.11 -22.40
N ASP A 107 -6.27 16.86 -23.37
CA ASP A 107 -7.72 17.07 -23.55
C ASP A 107 -8.45 15.73 -23.80
N GLU A 108 -7.90 14.83 -24.64
CA GLU A 108 -8.47 13.50 -24.88
C GLU A 108 -8.52 12.64 -23.60
N PHE A 109 -7.50 12.77 -22.74
CA PHE A 109 -7.45 12.06 -21.45
C PHE A 109 -8.42 12.68 -20.43
N CYS A 110 -8.49 14.01 -20.35
CA CYS A 110 -9.46 14.74 -19.54
C CYS A 110 -10.89 14.41 -19.95
N GLU A 111 -11.19 14.36 -21.24
CA GLU A 111 -12.52 14.00 -21.75
C GLU A 111 -12.86 12.54 -21.44
N ALA A 112 -11.88 11.63 -21.55
CA ALA A 112 -12.08 10.22 -21.22
C ALA A 112 -12.33 9.95 -19.72
N THR A 113 -11.82 10.81 -18.84
CA THR A 113 -11.80 10.56 -17.38
C THR A 113 -12.60 11.56 -16.55
N ALA A 114 -12.98 12.72 -17.10
CA ALA A 114 -13.68 13.82 -16.45
C ALA A 114 -13.05 14.28 -15.11
N MET A 115 -11.71 14.44 -15.05
CA MET A 115 -10.97 14.54 -13.78
C MET A 115 -9.92 15.67 -13.65
N ILE A 116 -9.56 15.98 -12.38
CA ILE A 116 -8.53 16.93 -11.93
C ILE A 116 -7.64 16.25 -10.86
N LYS A 117 -6.40 15.86 -11.20
CA LYS A 117 -5.20 15.79 -10.29
C LYS A 117 -3.94 15.30 -11.03
N GLU A 118 -2.79 15.14 -10.35
CA GLU A 118 -1.41 14.94 -10.88
C GLU A 118 -0.83 13.50 -10.66
N ARG A 119 0.14 13.03 -11.51
CA ARG A 119 0.93 11.74 -11.51
C ARG A 119 0.50 10.63 -12.49
N LEU A 120 1.43 9.82 -13.00
CA LEU A 120 1.12 8.71 -13.94
C LEU A 120 0.30 7.60 -13.27
N ASP A 121 0.63 7.29 -12.02
CA ASP A 121 -0.11 6.36 -11.17
C ASP A 121 -1.25 7.06 -10.45
N ARG A 122 -2.48 6.54 -10.58
CA ARG A 122 -3.69 7.16 -10.03
C ARG A 122 -4.74 6.12 -9.62
N PHE A 123 -5.62 6.52 -8.73
CA PHE A 123 -6.95 5.91 -8.59
C PHE A 123 -8.00 6.87 -9.14
N LEU A 124 -8.91 6.36 -9.96
CA LEU A 124 -10.09 7.05 -10.45
C LEU A 124 -11.33 6.41 -9.84
N ILE A 125 -12.30 7.24 -9.46
CA ILE A 125 -13.61 6.81 -8.98
C ILE A 125 -14.64 7.60 -9.78
N SER A 126 -15.73 6.95 -10.19
CA SER A 126 -16.82 7.68 -10.86
C SER A 126 -17.31 8.84 -10.00
N ALA A 127 -17.57 9.99 -10.63
CA ALA A 127 -18.09 11.17 -9.93
C ALA A 127 -19.43 10.88 -9.23
N SER A 128 -20.26 9.99 -9.79
CA SER A 128 -21.51 9.54 -9.16
C SER A 128 -21.30 8.73 -7.89
N ASP A 129 -20.14 8.09 -7.76
CA ASP A 129 -19.87 7.12 -6.70
C ASP A 129 -18.97 7.70 -5.61
N VAL A 130 -18.43 8.91 -5.82
CA VAL A 130 -17.51 9.56 -4.88
C VAL A 130 -18.16 9.77 -3.51
N GLU A 131 -19.47 10.07 -3.48
CA GLU A 131 -20.25 10.24 -2.26
C GLU A 131 -20.32 8.95 -1.42
N SER A 132 -20.17 7.80 -2.07
CA SER A 132 -20.18 6.50 -1.38
C SER A 132 -18.86 6.16 -0.68
N PHE A 133 -17.81 6.96 -0.91
CA PHE A 133 -16.53 6.85 -0.24
C PHE A 133 -16.10 8.18 0.40
N PRO A 134 -16.89 8.72 1.34
CA PRO A 134 -16.74 10.09 1.85
C PRO A 134 -15.47 10.31 2.69
N PHE A 135 -14.85 9.23 3.17
CA PHE A 135 -13.65 9.27 3.99
C PHE A 135 -12.40 8.80 3.24
N THR A 136 -12.46 8.67 1.92
CA THR A 136 -11.36 8.10 1.13
C THR A 136 -10.04 8.81 1.39
N GLU A 137 -8.99 8.05 1.71
CA GLU A 137 -7.63 8.58 1.87
C GLU A 137 -6.67 7.89 0.91
N THR A 138 -5.86 8.67 0.19
CA THR A 138 -4.78 8.15 -0.65
C THR A 138 -3.43 8.40 0.00
N LYS A 139 -2.58 7.38 0.10
CA LYS A 139 -1.21 7.49 0.60
C LYS A 139 -0.22 7.06 -0.47
N VAL A 140 0.85 7.85 -0.65
CA VAL A 140 1.94 7.51 -1.56
C VAL A 140 3.12 6.98 -0.75
N ILE A 141 3.59 5.80 -1.13
CA ILE A 141 4.67 5.08 -0.47
C ILE A 141 5.86 5.07 -1.43
N ARG A 142 6.95 5.73 -1.06
CA ARG A 142 8.20 5.68 -1.84
C ARG A 142 8.76 4.27 -1.82
N GLN A 143 9.16 3.79 -3.00
CA GLN A 143 9.78 2.48 -3.19
C GLN A 143 11.27 2.68 -3.47
N SER A 144 12.14 1.90 -2.85
CA SER A 144 13.59 1.99 -3.08
C SER A 144 14.04 1.24 -4.34
N ASN A 145 13.27 0.23 -4.75
CA ASN A 145 13.65 -0.72 -5.81
C ASN A 145 12.76 -0.58 -7.06
N SER A 146 12.04 0.53 -7.18
CA SER A 146 11.11 0.82 -8.28
C SER A 146 11.17 2.31 -8.59
N ASP A 147 11.19 2.64 -9.87
CA ASP A 147 11.07 4.02 -10.38
C ASP A 147 9.65 4.58 -10.22
N HIS A 148 8.68 3.71 -9.92
CA HIS A 148 7.32 4.08 -9.50
C HIS A 148 7.13 4.01 -7.97
N ASN A 149 6.41 4.99 -7.42
CA ASN A 149 5.93 4.96 -6.03
C ASN A 149 4.64 4.12 -5.95
N ALA A 150 4.44 3.37 -4.87
CA ALA A 150 3.16 2.70 -4.65
C ALA A 150 2.12 3.70 -4.15
N ILE A 151 0.87 3.54 -4.61
CA ILE A 151 -0.27 4.32 -4.14
C ILE A 151 -1.23 3.38 -3.43
N VAL A 152 -1.67 3.77 -2.23
CA VAL A 152 -2.65 3.04 -1.43
C VAL A 152 -3.94 3.87 -1.39
N LEU A 153 -5.05 3.23 -1.74
CA LEU A 153 -6.40 3.77 -1.57
C LEU A 153 -7.06 3.12 -0.36
N ASP A 154 -7.39 3.92 0.65
CA ASP A 154 -8.23 3.51 1.77
C ASP A 154 -9.65 4.04 1.56
N THR A 155 -10.58 3.14 1.19
CA THR A 155 -11.97 3.48 0.88
C THR A 155 -12.84 3.74 2.11
N LYS A 156 -12.37 3.39 3.31
CA LYS A 156 -13.10 3.62 4.58
C LYS A 156 -12.51 4.77 5.38
N GLY A 157 -11.24 5.10 5.14
CA GLY A 157 -10.46 6.12 5.81
C GLY A 157 -10.71 6.23 7.30
N ARG A 158 -10.67 7.47 7.81
CA ARG A 158 -11.00 7.76 9.22
C ARG A 158 -12.49 7.98 9.40
N LYS A 159 -13.32 6.95 9.20
CA LYS A 159 -14.70 6.96 9.73
C LYS A 159 -14.64 7.42 11.20
N LEU A 160 -15.30 8.52 11.54
CA LEU A 160 -15.51 8.92 12.93
C LEU A 160 -16.48 7.89 13.56
N ARG A 161 -15.90 6.79 14.08
CA ARG A 161 -16.48 5.80 15.00
C ARG A 161 -17.54 4.83 14.46
N GLU A 162 -17.06 3.64 14.08
CA GLU A 162 -17.71 2.33 14.26
C GLU A 162 -16.53 1.34 14.40
N GLU A 163 -15.95 1.00 15.54
CA GLU A 163 -16.34 1.03 16.94
C GLU A 163 -15.34 1.93 17.70
N GLN A 164 -15.77 2.57 18.79
CA GLN A 164 -14.81 2.94 19.83
C GLN A 164 -14.32 1.67 20.56
N ARG A 165 -13.75 0.70 19.85
CA ARG A 165 -12.76 -0.16 20.49
C ARG A 165 -11.51 0.68 20.56
N ASP A 166 -11.29 1.19 21.76
CA ASP A 166 -10.05 1.81 22.14
C ASP A 166 -8.87 1.01 21.55
N SER A 167 -7.99 1.68 20.80
CA SER A 167 -6.80 1.03 20.23
C SER A 167 -5.88 0.39 21.29
N ARG A 168 -6.09 0.72 22.58
CA ARG A 168 -5.48 0.06 23.75
C ARG A 168 -6.05 -1.34 24.02
N LEU A 169 -7.26 -1.65 23.52
CA LEU A 169 -8.02 -2.89 23.75
C LEU A 169 -7.95 -3.86 22.56
N MET A 170 -7.33 -3.47 21.44
CA MET A 170 -7.13 -4.35 20.29
C MET A 170 -5.82 -5.12 20.42
N PHE A 171 -5.85 -6.18 21.22
CA PHE A 171 -4.77 -7.16 21.22
C PHE A 171 -4.73 -7.89 19.87
N ARG A 172 -3.59 -7.82 19.17
CA ARG A 172 -3.31 -8.65 17.99
C ARG A 172 -1.98 -9.33 18.20
N TYR A 173 -1.99 -10.61 18.55
CA TYR A 173 -0.77 -11.38 18.74
C TYR A 173 0.12 -11.34 17.49
N ASP A 174 1.38 -10.95 17.68
CA ASP A 174 2.42 -11.04 16.66
C ASP A 174 3.42 -12.13 17.06
N ILE A 175 3.83 -12.97 16.09
CA ILE A 175 4.67 -14.17 16.33
C ILE A 175 6.01 -13.78 16.97
N CYS A 176 6.52 -12.57 16.68
CA CYS A 176 7.75 -12.07 17.28
C CYS A 176 7.67 -11.93 18.81
N TRP A 177 6.47 -11.77 19.40
CA TRP A 177 6.29 -11.63 20.85
C TRP A 177 6.49 -12.93 21.62
N ALA A 178 6.45 -14.08 20.93
CA ALA A 178 6.78 -15.38 21.53
C ALA A 178 8.22 -15.42 22.08
N LYS A 179 9.11 -14.55 21.57
CA LYS A 179 10.51 -14.45 21.97
C LYS A 179 10.76 -13.39 23.05
N GLU A 180 9.81 -12.48 23.24
CA GLU A 180 9.93 -11.32 24.13
C GLU A 180 9.70 -11.68 25.60
N LEU A 181 10.68 -11.40 26.45
CA LEU A 181 10.62 -11.72 27.88
C LEU A 181 9.52 -10.92 28.61
N GLU A 182 9.30 -9.67 28.20
CA GLU A 182 8.26 -8.79 28.76
C GLU A 182 6.85 -9.33 28.50
N ALA A 183 6.57 -9.78 27.26
CA ALA A 183 5.29 -10.37 26.90
C ALA A 183 5.03 -11.67 27.69
N LYS A 184 6.05 -12.53 27.83
CA LYS A 184 5.98 -13.74 28.66
C LYS A 184 5.69 -13.42 30.12
N ASN A 185 6.31 -12.39 30.67
CA ASN A 185 6.09 -11.97 32.06
C ASN A 185 4.67 -11.44 32.27
N ILE A 186 4.12 -10.68 31.32
CA ILE A 186 2.72 -10.19 31.37
C ILE A 186 1.75 -11.37 31.40
N ILE A 187 1.90 -12.34 30.49
CA ILE A 187 1.04 -13.54 30.44
C ILE A 187 1.17 -14.34 31.74
N LYS A 188 2.40 -14.57 32.20
CA LYS A 188 2.67 -15.33 33.44
C LYS A 188 2.07 -14.67 34.68
N ASN A 189 2.10 -13.34 34.76
CA ASN A 189 1.54 -12.59 35.89
C ASN A 189 0.01 -12.58 35.87
N ALA A 190 -0.60 -12.42 34.69
CA ALA A 190 -2.05 -12.54 34.56
C ALA A 190 -2.55 -13.95 34.89
N TRP A 191 -1.78 -14.99 34.54
CA TRP A 191 -2.14 -16.38 34.83
C TRP A 191 -1.99 -16.79 36.31
N LYS A 192 -1.25 -15.99 37.09
CA LYS A 192 -1.08 -16.17 38.54
C LYS A 192 -2.21 -15.53 39.36
N MET A 193 -3.20 -14.90 38.73
CA MET A 193 -4.35 -14.37 39.45
C MET A 193 -5.09 -15.49 40.16
N ASP A 194 -5.54 -15.20 41.39
CA ASP A 194 -6.26 -16.13 42.27
C ASP A 194 -7.74 -16.31 41.87
N THR A 195 -8.03 -16.11 40.59
CA THR A 195 -9.36 -16.36 40.00
C THR A 195 -9.38 -17.77 39.43
N GLU A 196 -10.44 -18.53 39.70
CA GLU A 196 -10.65 -19.82 39.03
C GLU A 196 -11.18 -19.63 37.60
N ASP A 197 -11.83 -18.50 37.33
CA ASP A 197 -12.37 -18.19 36.00
C ASP A 197 -11.25 -17.87 35.00
N ILE A 198 -11.20 -18.68 33.95
CA ILE A 198 -10.30 -18.56 32.82
C ILE A 198 -10.63 -17.30 32.01
N MET A 199 -11.89 -16.90 31.93
CA MET A 199 -12.33 -15.72 31.19
C MET A 199 -11.73 -14.44 31.78
N ASP A 200 -11.72 -14.31 33.11
CA ASP A 200 -11.10 -13.18 33.80
C ASP A 200 -9.59 -13.09 33.54
N LYS A 201 -8.91 -14.26 33.51
CA LYS A 201 -7.48 -14.34 33.19
C LYS A 201 -7.21 -13.92 31.75
N LEU A 202 -8.03 -14.37 30.80
CA LEU A 202 -7.91 -13.99 29.40
C LEU A 202 -8.18 -12.50 29.17
N GLU A 203 -9.18 -11.93 29.86
CA GLU A 203 -9.46 -10.50 29.81
C GLU A 203 -8.27 -9.69 30.35
N LYS A 204 -7.68 -10.13 31.47
CA LYS A 204 -6.49 -9.50 32.03
C LYS A 204 -5.29 -9.54 31.08
N VAL A 205 -5.04 -10.70 30.47
CA VAL A 205 -3.98 -10.87 29.46
C VAL A 205 -4.20 -9.91 28.30
N GLY A 206 -5.43 -9.86 27.77
CA GLY A 206 -5.80 -8.97 26.67
C GLY A 206 -5.59 -7.49 27.00
N HIS A 207 -6.01 -7.07 28.18
CA HIS A 207 -5.85 -5.70 28.66
C HIS A 207 -4.36 -5.31 28.81
N ASP A 208 -3.58 -6.12 29.51
CA ASP A 208 -2.19 -5.78 29.85
C ASP A 208 -1.26 -5.90 28.63
N LEU A 209 -1.46 -6.93 27.78
CA LEU A 209 -0.73 -7.04 26.52
C LEU A 209 -1.15 -5.96 25.53
N GLY A 210 -2.44 -5.60 25.47
CA GLY A 210 -2.92 -4.52 24.61
C GLY A 210 -2.25 -3.18 24.93
N ALA A 211 -2.16 -2.84 26.23
CA ALA A 211 -1.47 -1.63 26.67
C ALA A 211 0.04 -1.65 26.40
N TRP A 212 0.71 -2.79 26.61
CA TRP A 212 2.13 -2.97 26.31
C TRP A 212 2.42 -2.88 24.80
N GLN A 213 1.63 -3.60 23.98
CA GLN A 213 1.66 -3.55 22.52
C GLN A 213 1.52 -2.11 22.03
N PHE A 214 0.52 -1.38 22.53
CA PHE A 214 0.27 -0.02 22.07
C PHE A 214 1.45 0.91 22.33
N LYS A 215 2.07 0.82 23.52
CA LYS A 215 3.27 1.60 23.85
C LYS A 215 4.45 1.25 22.93
N ARG A 216 4.69 -0.04 22.69
CA ARG A 216 5.78 -0.53 21.83
C ARG A 216 5.55 -0.16 20.37
N TYR A 217 4.37 -0.43 19.82
CA TYR A 217 3.99 -0.05 18.46
C TYR A 217 4.08 1.45 18.23
N LYS A 218 3.65 2.28 19.18
CA LYS A 218 3.77 3.74 19.08
C LYS A 218 5.23 4.20 19.06
N ARG A 219 6.12 3.55 19.82
CA ARG A 219 7.57 3.81 19.80
C ARG A 219 8.19 3.39 18.46
N MET A 220 7.92 2.17 18.00
CA MET A 220 8.40 1.64 16.73
C MET A 220 7.92 2.49 15.55
N ARG A 221 6.65 2.88 15.54
CA ARG A 221 6.09 3.74 14.50
C ARG A 221 6.78 5.11 14.46
N ARG A 222 7.08 5.72 15.60
CA ARG A 222 7.85 6.97 15.65
C ARG A 222 9.27 6.80 15.11
N GLN A 223 9.93 5.68 15.42
CA GLN A 223 11.26 5.38 14.87
C GLN A 223 11.20 5.18 13.36
N ILE A 224 10.22 4.41 12.86
CA ILE A 224 9.98 4.20 11.43
C ILE A 224 9.71 5.53 10.71
N ASP A 225 8.84 6.38 11.26
CA ASP A 225 8.49 7.67 10.65
C ASP A 225 9.69 8.62 10.64
N ALA A 226 10.52 8.62 11.71
CA ALA A 226 11.76 9.39 11.76
C ALA A 226 12.79 8.93 10.73
N LEU A 227 12.99 7.61 10.60
CA LEU A 227 13.90 7.02 9.62
C LEU A 227 13.44 7.26 8.19
N LYS A 228 12.14 7.12 7.91
CA LYS A 228 11.55 7.48 6.62
C LYS A 228 11.77 8.96 6.27
N SER A 229 11.59 9.85 7.24
CA SER A 229 11.86 11.28 7.07
C SER A 229 13.34 11.55 6.75
N ASN A 230 14.27 10.86 7.44
CA ASN A 230 15.70 10.99 7.19
C ASN A 230 16.10 10.47 5.80
N ILE A 231 15.58 9.31 5.38
CA ILE A 231 15.80 8.75 4.04
C ILE A 231 15.33 9.72 2.97
N ASN A 232 14.10 10.25 3.10
CA ASN A 232 13.59 11.23 2.14
C ASN A 232 14.48 12.48 2.05
N ARG A 233 14.94 12.99 3.20
CA ARG A 233 15.85 14.15 3.26
C ARG A 233 17.20 13.88 2.58
N LEU A 234 17.73 12.66 2.67
CA LEU A 234 18.99 12.28 2.02
C LEU A 234 18.82 12.12 0.51
N ILE A 235 17.68 11.59 0.06
CA ILE A 235 17.33 11.48 -1.36
C ILE A 235 17.18 12.86 -2.02
N ASP A 236 16.62 13.83 -1.29
CA ASP A 236 16.36 15.17 -1.84
C ASP A 236 17.62 16.07 -1.88
N LYS A 237 18.78 15.60 -1.41
CA LYS A 237 20.08 16.29 -1.55
C LYS A 237 20.71 16.03 -2.92
N PRO A 238 21.41 17.00 -3.55
CA PRO A 238 22.16 16.75 -4.78
C PRO A 238 23.21 15.66 -4.55
N VAL A 239 23.30 14.71 -5.48
CA VAL A 239 24.12 13.49 -5.34
C VAL A 239 25.61 13.86 -5.31
N GLU A 240 26.21 13.82 -4.12
CA GLU A 240 27.65 13.68 -3.92
C GLU A 240 27.94 12.26 -3.39
N VAL A 241 29.14 11.72 -3.69
CA VAL A 241 29.52 10.32 -3.41
C VAL A 241 29.32 9.92 -1.93
N GLU A 242 29.43 10.87 -1.00
CA GLU A 242 29.14 10.64 0.44
C GLU A 242 27.67 10.32 0.74
N ASN A 243 26.69 10.85 -0.02
CA ASN A 243 25.26 10.64 0.26
C ASN A 243 24.83 9.18 0.04
N THR A 244 25.49 8.42 -0.84
CA THR A 244 25.14 7.01 -1.11
C THR A 244 25.50 6.08 0.05
N LYS A 245 26.61 6.35 0.73
CA LYS A 245 27.05 5.59 1.90
C LYS A 245 26.13 5.85 3.09
N ASP A 246 25.73 7.10 3.29
CA ASP A 246 24.80 7.52 4.34
C ASP A 246 23.39 6.93 4.15
N ILE A 247 22.92 6.81 2.91
CA ILE A 247 21.62 6.16 2.60
C ILE A 247 21.68 4.66 2.93
N CYS A 248 22.77 3.99 2.56
CA CYS A 248 22.95 2.57 2.87
C CYS A 248 23.04 2.32 4.38
N GLU A 249 23.72 3.20 5.12
CA GLU A 249 23.83 3.13 6.57
C GLU A 249 22.48 3.39 7.26
N ALA A 250 21.73 4.41 6.83
CA ALA A 250 20.38 4.67 7.33
C ALA A 250 19.38 3.54 7.02
N ALA A 251 19.51 2.90 5.86
CA ALA A 251 18.72 1.71 5.50
C ALA A 251 19.11 0.50 6.37
N ARG A 252 20.41 0.28 6.62
CA ARG A 252 20.90 -0.78 7.52
C ARG A 252 20.40 -0.56 8.94
N GLU A 253 20.49 0.64 9.49
CA GLU A 253 19.94 0.97 10.81
C GLU A 253 18.41 0.79 10.85
N TYR A 254 17.70 1.15 9.77
CA TYR A 254 16.26 0.92 9.67
C TYR A 254 15.91 -0.57 9.76
N PHE A 255 16.59 -1.42 9.01
CA PHE A 255 16.35 -2.86 9.05
C PHE A 255 16.80 -3.49 10.37
N GLN A 256 17.95 -3.09 10.92
CA GLN A 256 18.42 -3.56 12.23
C GLN A 256 17.40 -3.21 13.33
N ASN A 257 16.94 -1.97 13.41
CA ASN A 257 15.90 -1.56 14.37
C ASN A 257 14.55 -2.27 14.16
N LEU A 258 14.22 -2.64 12.92
CA LEU A 258 13.00 -3.37 12.60
C LEU A 258 13.07 -4.85 13.03
N PHE A 259 14.27 -5.44 13.01
CA PHE A 259 14.51 -6.88 13.25
C PHE A 259 15.29 -7.21 14.54
N GLU A 260 15.68 -6.23 15.34
CA GLU A 260 16.45 -6.40 16.59
C GLU A 260 15.74 -7.27 17.65
N SER A 261 14.43 -7.51 17.53
CA SER A 261 13.73 -8.50 18.38
C SER A 261 13.98 -9.96 17.99
N THR A 262 14.75 -10.22 16.93
CA THR A 262 14.98 -11.57 16.39
C THR A 262 16.40 -12.11 16.61
N LEU A 263 17.35 -11.28 17.04
CA LEU A 263 18.77 -11.65 17.11
C LEU A 263 19.31 -11.52 18.53
N HIS A 264 19.09 -12.56 19.34
CA HIS A 264 20.04 -12.85 20.41
C HIS A 264 21.14 -13.76 19.84
N MET A 265 22.29 -13.13 19.62
CA MET A 265 23.66 -13.69 19.56
C MET A 265 23.82 -15.08 18.91
N ASP A 266 24.12 -15.12 17.61
CA ASP A 266 25.36 -15.75 17.06
C ASP A 266 25.50 -15.64 15.53
N GLU A 267 24.54 -15.06 14.81
CA GLU A 267 24.67 -14.89 13.36
C GLU A 267 24.82 -13.40 13.02
N THR A 268 26.07 -13.00 12.80
CA THR A 268 26.37 -11.81 12.01
C THR A 268 25.70 -12.00 10.64
N LEU A 269 24.61 -11.24 10.40
CA LEU A 269 24.05 -11.12 9.06
C LEU A 269 25.14 -10.58 8.14
N ASN A 270 25.73 -11.47 7.34
CA ASN A 270 26.63 -11.07 6.27
C ASN A 270 25.79 -10.34 5.22
N LEU A 271 25.94 -9.01 5.19
CA LEU A 271 25.26 -8.08 4.29
C LEU A 271 26.11 -7.73 3.05
N ASP A 272 27.11 -8.55 2.69
CA ASP A 272 27.95 -8.37 1.49
C ASP A 272 27.14 -8.34 0.19
N TYR A 273 25.90 -8.83 0.20
CA TYR A 273 24.99 -8.75 -0.95
C TYR A 273 24.42 -7.35 -1.23
N ILE A 274 24.58 -6.37 -0.33
CA ILE A 274 24.11 -5.00 -0.57
C ILE A 274 25.00 -4.29 -1.60
N ASP A 275 26.30 -4.56 -1.63
CA ASP A 275 27.22 -3.95 -2.59
C ASP A 275 26.94 -4.39 -4.04
N THR A 276 26.22 -5.50 -4.23
CA THR A 276 25.86 -6.00 -5.57
C THR A 276 24.62 -5.31 -6.17
N CYS A 277 23.89 -4.49 -5.39
CA CYS A 277 22.66 -3.84 -5.82
C CYS A 277 22.88 -2.43 -6.39
N ILE A 278 24.12 -1.92 -6.40
CA ILE A 278 24.49 -0.65 -7.02
C ILE A 278 25.55 -0.92 -8.09
N SER A 279 25.10 -1.33 -9.28
CA SER A 279 25.88 -1.26 -10.52
C SER A 279 24.98 -0.90 -11.69
#